data_AF-A0A1L7LJZ1-F1
#
_entry.id   AF-A0A1L7LJZ1-F1
#
_cell.length_a   1.000
_cell.length_b   1.000
_cell.length_c   1.000
_cell.angle_alpha   90.00
_cell.angle_beta   90.00
_cell.angle_gamma   90.00
#
_symmetry.space_group_name_H-M   'P 1'
#
loop_
_entity.id
_entity.type
_entity.pdbx_description
1 polymer ?
#
loop_
_entity_poly.entity_id
_entity_poly.type
_entity_poly.pdbx_seq_one_letter_code
_entity_poly.pdbx_strand_id
1 'polypeptide(L)' 'MKQYIVDAFTNEVFKGNPAAVCLVDRSLTEEQILAIARENNLSETAFIEQKQRDTVYVGSHQEERLISVVTQP' A
#
# COMPACT_ATOMS: atom_id res chain seq x y z
N MET A 1 2.24 -0.20 -11.33
CA MET A 1 1.89 -0.49 -9.92
C MET A 1 1.96 -2.00 -9.72
N LYS A 2 2.74 -2.47 -8.75
CA LYS A 2 2.73 -3.88 -8.34
C LYS A 2 1.68 -4.06 -7.23
N GLN A 3 0.94 -5.16 -7.27
CA GLN A 3 -0.10 -5.45 -6.28
C GLN A 3 0.04 -6.88 -5.78
N TYR A 4 -0.23 -7.06 -4.49
CA TYR A 4 -0.27 -8.35 -3.81
C TYR A 4 -1.58 -8.47 -3.05
N ILE A 5 -2.12 -9.68 -2.97
CA ILE A 5 -3.19 -10.02 -2.03
C ILE A 5 -2.54 -10.78 -0.89
N VAL A 6 -2.81 -10.35 0.34
CA VAL A 6 -2.27 -10.97 1.55
C VAL A 6 -3.42 -11.41 2.45
N ASP A 7 -3.31 -12.60 3.02
CA ASP A 7 -4.21 -13.08 4.06
C ASP A 7 -3.70 -12.56 5.41
N ALA A 8 -4.26 -11.44 5.89
CA ALA A 8 -3.82 -10.80 7.12
C ALA A 8 -4.29 -11.56 8.36
N PHE A 9 -3.53 -11.43 9.47
CA PHE A 9 -3.80 -12.08 10.77
C PHE A 9 -3.79 -13.61 10.76
N THR A 10 -3.18 -14.22 9.75
CA THR A 10 -3.02 -15.68 9.63
C THR A 10 -1.66 -16.04 9.01
N ASN A 11 -1.23 -17.28 9.21
CA ASN A 11 -0.10 -17.89 8.48
C ASN A 11 -0.55 -19.00 7.51
N GLU A 12 -1.86 -19.26 7.44
CA GLU A 12 -2.48 -20.25 6.57
C GLU A 12 -3.18 -19.56 5.40
N VAL A 13 -3.04 -20.11 4.19
CA VAL A 13 -3.69 -19.60 2.98
C VAL A 13 -5.21 -19.79 3.07
N PHE A 14 -5.99 -18.83 2.58
CA PHE A 14 -7.46 -18.80 2.61
C PHE A 14 -8.06 -18.71 4.03
N LYS A 15 -7.29 -18.14 4.97
CA LYS A 15 -7.74 -17.82 6.34
C LYS A 15 -7.52 -16.33 6.60
N GLY A 16 -7.94 -15.85 7.77
CA GLY A 16 -7.74 -14.44 8.13
C GLY A 16 -8.55 -13.47 7.26
N ASN A 17 -8.00 -12.29 7.01
CA ASN A 17 -8.65 -11.23 6.24
C ASN A 17 -7.85 -10.90 4.96
N PRO A 18 -8.36 -11.20 3.77
CA PRO A 18 -7.72 -10.82 2.52
C PRO A 18 -7.66 -9.29 2.36
N ALA A 19 -6.46 -8.76 2.18
CA ALA A 19 -6.23 -7.34 1.93
C ALA A 19 -5.35 -7.14 0.69
N ALA A 20 -5.62 -6.06 -0.06
CA ALA A 20 -4.77 -5.68 -1.18
C ALA A 20 -3.63 -4.78 -0.70
N VAL A 21 -2.42 -4.99 -1.21
CA VAL A 21 -1.25 -4.13 -0.98
C VAL A 21 -0.69 -3.66 -2.31
N CYS A 22 -0.76 -2.36 -2.55
CA CYS A 22 -0.35 -1.70 -3.79
C CYS A 22 0.97 -0.94 -3.58
N LEU A 23 2.01 -1.30 -4.32
CA LEU A 23 3.27 -0.56 -4.37
C LEU A 23 3.20 0.51 -5.46
N VAL A 24 3.30 1.77 -5.05
CA VAL A 24 3.19 2.94 -5.94
C VAL A 24 4.51 3.71 -5.99
N ASP A 25 4.90 4.10 -7.20
CA ASP A 25 6.15 4.83 -7.47
C ASP A 25 5.98 6.36 -7.35
N ARG A 26 4.74 6.82 -7.18
CA ARG A 26 4.35 8.23 -7.03
C ARG A 26 3.10 8.35 -6.17
N SER A 27 2.87 9.55 -5.64
CA SER A 27 1.65 9.86 -4.91
C SER A 27 0.43 9.73 -5.81
N LEU A 28 -0.63 9.14 -5.27
CA LEU A 28 -1.94 9.04 -5.91
C LEU A 28 -2.88 10.10 -5.33
N THR A 29 -3.82 10.57 -6.14
CA THR A 29 -4.91 11.42 -5.62
C THR A 29 -5.91 10.59 -4.81
N GLU A 30 -6.70 11.23 -3.95
CA GLU A 30 -7.74 10.53 -3.17
C GLU A 30 -8.73 9.79 -4.09
N GLU A 31 -9.10 10.37 -5.22
CA GLU A 31 -10.00 9.73 -6.19
C GLU A 31 -9.38 8.47 -6.79
N GLN A 32 -8.08 8.49 -7.08
CA GLN A 32 -7.36 7.32 -7.58
C GLN A 32 -7.28 6.23 -6.52
N ILE A 33 -6.94 6.60 -5.29
CA ILE A 33 -6.89 5.69 -4.14
C ILE A 33 -8.24 5.01 -3.93
N LEU A 34 -9.33 5.79 -3.92
CA LEU A 34 -10.69 5.27 -3.76
C LEU A 34 -11.14 4.40 -4.93
N ALA A 35 -10.80 4.77 -6.17
CA ALA A 35 -11.13 3.97 -7.36
C ALA A 35 -10.41 2.61 -7.34
N ILE A 36 -9.12 2.60 -7.02
CA ILE A 36 -8.32 1.36 -6.91
C ILE A 36 -8.83 0.51 -5.75
N ALA A 37 -9.10 1.13 -4.59
CA ALA A 37 -9.65 0.41 -3.45
C ALA A 37 -10.97 -0.28 -3.84
N ARG A 38 -11.90 0.42 -4.52
CA ARG A 38 -13.17 -0.15 -5.01
C ARG A 38 -12.97 -1.29 -6.00
N GLU A 39 -12.07 -1.15 -6.96
CA GLU A 39 -11.75 -2.19 -7.95
C GLU A 39 -11.29 -3.48 -7.28
N ASN A 40 -10.52 -3.38 -6.19
CA ASN A 40 -10.06 -4.57 -5.44
C ASN A 40 -11.18 -5.34 -4.76
N ASN A 41 -12.31 -4.69 -4.43
CA ASN A 41 -13.45 -5.33 -3.76
C ASN A 41 -13.08 -6.14 -2.49
N LEU A 42 -12.16 -5.62 -1.68
CA LEU A 42 -11.69 -6.18 -0.41
C LEU A 42 -11.93 -5.18 0.73
N SER A 43 -12.04 -5.69 1.96
CA SER A 43 -12.26 -4.89 3.17
C SER A 43 -11.24 -3.73 3.29
N GLU A 44 -9.97 -4.00 3.01
CA GLU A 44 -8.89 -3.03 3.03
C GLU A 44 -8.00 -3.08 1.79
N THR A 45 -7.53 -1.90 1.37
CA THR A 45 -6.43 -1.73 0.43
C THR A 45 -5.38 -0.80 1.02
N ALA A 46 -4.14 -1.26 1.13
CA ALA A 46 -2.98 -0.49 1.57
C ALA A 46 -2.14 -0.03 0.38
N PHE A 47 -1.68 1.21 0.41
CA PHE A 47 -0.81 1.82 -0.59
C PHE A 47 0.53 2.16 0.05
N ILE A 48 1.62 1.68 -0.54
CA ILE A 48 2.99 1.95 -0.07
C ILE A 48 3.68 2.79 -1.14
N GLU A 49 3.97 4.04 -0.79
CA GLU A 49 4.73 4.95 -1.64
C GLU A 49 6.22 4.84 -1.34
N GLN A 50 7.01 4.58 -2.39
CA GLN A 50 8.45 4.67 -2.32
C GLN A 50 8.88 6.12 -2.57
N LYS A 51 9.25 6.85 -1.52
CA LYS A 51 9.89 8.15 -1.71
C LYS A 51 11.29 7.95 -2.30
N GLN A 52 11.47 8.38 -3.54
CA GLN A 52 12.79 8.47 -4.15
C GLN A 52 13.54 9.62 -3.46
N ARG A 53 14.74 9.35 -2.93
CA ARG A 53 15.55 10.40 -2.29
C ARG A 53 16.01 11.41 -3.32
N ASP A 54 15.71 12.69 -3.13
CA ASP A 54 16.58 13.75 -3.64
C ASP A 54 17.92 13.59 -2.91
N THR A 55 18.98 13.26 -3.65
CA THR A 55 20.27 12.90 -3.05
C THR A 55 20.92 14.15 -2.46
N VAL A 56 20.88 14.29 -1.13
CA VAL A 56 21.76 15.18 -0.38
C VAL A 56 22.44 14.34 0.71
N TYR A 57 23.76 14.13 0.60
CA TYR A 57 24.57 13.58 1.69
C TYR A 57 24.54 14.60 2.85
N VAL A 58 24.35 14.26 4.12
CA VAL A 58 25.25 13.49 5.01
C VAL A 58 24.44 12.92 6.19
N GLY A 59 24.62 11.63 6.51
CA GLY A 59 24.25 11.04 7.81
C GLY A 59 22.99 10.17 7.84
N SER A 60 23.12 8.97 8.42
CA SER A 60 22.05 8.05 8.86
C SER A 60 21.03 7.63 7.80
N HIS A 61 21.21 6.44 7.22
CA HIS A 61 20.24 5.84 6.28
C HIS A 61 18.90 5.56 6.99
N GLN A 62 17.87 6.35 6.74
CA GLN A 62 16.47 5.99 7.01
C GLN A 62 15.68 5.99 5.69
N GLU A 63 15.03 4.87 5.41
CA GLU A 63 14.15 4.71 4.25
C GLU A 63 12.72 4.99 4.72
N GLU A 64 12.23 6.19 4.44
CA GLU A 64 10.87 6.60 4.81
C GLU A 64 9.87 6.12 3.76
N ARG A 65 8.90 5.28 4.17
CA ARG A 65 7.80 4.83 3.32
C ARG A 65 6.50 5.37 3.88
N LEU A 66 5.71 6.05 3.04
CA LEU A 66 4.37 6.45 3.41
C LEU A 66 3.41 5.28 3.17
N ILE A 67 2.60 4.95 4.16
CA ILE A 67 1.59 3.91 4.08
C ILE A 67 0.22 4.55 4.29
N SER A 68 -0.67 4.38 3.31
CA SER A 68 -2.07 4.78 3.40
C SER A 68 -2.96 3.55 3.34
N VAL A 69 -3.94 3.43 4.24
CA VAL A 69 -4.90 2.32 4.25
C VAL A 69 -6.29 2.89 4.03
N VAL A 70 -7.01 2.30 3.08
CA VAL A 70 -8.40 2.66 2.78
C VAL A 70 -9.29 1.45 3.02
N THR A 71 -10.35 1.68 3.78
CA THR A 71 -11.45 0.74 3.99
C THR A 71 -12.54 1.02 2.97
N GLN A 72 -13.14 -0.02 2.42
CA GLN A 72 -14.35 0.15 1.64
C GLN A 72 -15.53 0.53 2.55
N PRO A 73 -16.48 1.35 2.08
CA PRO A 73 -17.74 1.60 2.80
C PRO A 73 -18.63 0.37 2.88
#